data_AF-A0A2V8XBS4-F1
#
_entry.id   AF-A0A2V8XBS4-F1
#
_cell.length_a   1.000
_cell.length_b   1.000
_cell.length_c   1.000
_cell.angle_alpha   90.00
_cell.angle_beta   90.00
_cell.angle_gamma   90.00
#
_symmetry.space_group_name_H-M   'P 1'
#
loop_
_entity.id
_entity.type
_entity.pdbx_description
1 polymer ?
#
loop_
_entity_poly.entity_id
_entity_poly.type
_entity_poly.pdbx_seq_one_letter_code
_entity_poly.pdbx_strand_id
1 'polypeptide(L)'
;MPKRSLAVQLDDAVQAMLVSLRLRPEKAPDRKLAPLLEIARELRLLPRQEFRATLRSHLQRRTTMNEAVGVSRAEEPAKFRRPNFPNIAPYFLVKDAPKFIDFLVAAFAGTERIRVPRPDGTIMHAEVAIGNSVIEMGDANEQYPARAMTTHLYVPDADATYARALRAGATGVYAPTDEHPSGDRWGEARDLFGNTWYIATRRSQVSAPEGFLTVQPYLHVREAHELIPFVEAAFGARTTGLHKSPDGLVRHATIEIAGATFEVDEADGGVTATESYLHVYVPDTDAVYARAVAAGATGVNPPYTAPYRDRAATVSDRFGNMWFLATYLGEDVT
;
A
#
# COMPACT_ATOMS: atom_id res chain seq x y z
N MET A 1 -29.27 -54.52 11.12
CA MET A 1 -28.70 -53.31 10.48
C MET A 1 -27.19 -53.30 10.70
N PRO A 2 -26.37 -53.06 9.66
CA PRO A 2 -24.92 -52.92 9.83
C PRO A 2 -24.61 -51.73 10.74
N LYS A 3 -23.62 -51.87 11.64
CA LYS A 3 -23.15 -50.76 12.47
C LYS A 3 -22.56 -49.69 11.55
N ARG A 4 -22.98 -48.42 11.71
CA ARG A 4 -22.42 -47.27 10.98
C ARG A 4 -20.92 -47.15 11.28
N SER A 5 -20.14 -46.62 10.34
CA SER A 5 -18.71 -46.37 10.55
C SER A 5 -18.48 -45.31 11.64
N LEU A 6 -17.30 -45.34 12.27
CA LEU A 6 -16.92 -44.36 13.31
C LEU A 6 -16.87 -42.93 12.77
N ALA A 7 -16.51 -42.75 11.48
CA ALA A 7 -16.48 -41.44 10.84
C ALA A 7 -17.88 -40.81 10.73
N VAL A 8 -18.88 -41.58 10.29
CA VAL A 8 -20.27 -41.11 10.19
C VAL A 8 -20.84 -40.82 11.59
N GLN A 9 -20.51 -41.64 12.59
CA GLN A 9 -20.93 -41.39 13.98
C GLN A 9 -20.31 -40.11 14.57
N LEU A 10 -19.06 -39.79 14.21
CA LEU A 10 -18.42 -38.55 14.63
C LEU A 10 -19.04 -37.32 13.96
N ASP A 11 -19.31 -37.40 12.65
CA ASP A 11 -19.88 -36.30 11.88
C ASP A 11 -21.31 -35.95 12.34
N ASP A 12 -22.15 -36.97 12.56
CA ASP A 12 -23.50 -36.83 13.14
C ASP A 12 -23.42 -36.13 14.52
N ALA A 13 -22.45 -36.52 15.37
CA ALA A 13 -22.27 -35.95 16.70
C ALA A 13 -21.77 -34.50 16.67
N VAL A 14 -20.82 -34.18 15.78
CA VAL A 14 -20.32 -32.81 15.59
C VAL A 14 -21.43 -31.90 15.06
N GLN A 15 -22.26 -32.37 14.12
CA GLN A 15 -23.38 -31.56 13.62
C GLN A 15 -24.46 -31.33 14.68
N ALA A 16 -24.78 -32.34 15.49
CA ALA A 16 -25.67 -32.15 16.62
C ALA A 16 -25.14 -31.10 17.63
N MET A 17 -23.81 -31.03 17.82
CA MET A 17 -23.16 -30.02 18.65
C MET A 17 -23.24 -28.60 18.05
N LEU A 18 -23.19 -28.45 16.72
CA LEU A 18 -23.26 -27.15 16.05
C LEU A 18 -24.68 -26.56 16.01
N VAL A 19 -25.70 -27.41 15.84
CA VAL A 19 -27.10 -26.97 15.63
C VAL A 19 -27.85 -26.66 16.94
N SER A 20 -27.42 -27.19 18.10
CA SER A 20 -28.17 -27.05 19.36
C SER A 20 -27.41 -26.34 20.49
N LEU A 21 -28.05 -25.37 21.16
CA LEU A 21 -27.58 -24.75 22.42
C LEU A 21 -27.81 -25.61 23.68
N ARG A 22 -28.38 -26.83 23.56
CA ARG A 22 -28.44 -27.84 24.63
C ARG A 22 -28.13 -29.23 24.08
N LEU A 23 -27.28 -30.00 24.77
CA LEU A 23 -26.97 -31.39 24.43
C LEU A 23 -28.26 -32.24 24.48
N ARG A 24 -28.64 -32.88 23.36
CA ARG A 24 -29.54 -34.04 23.41
C ARG A 24 -28.72 -35.26 23.78
N PRO A 25 -29.14 -36.09 24.75
CA PRO A 25 -28.46 -37.34 25.03
C PRO A 25 -28.91 -38.38 24.00
N GLU A 26 -28.24 -38.45 22.85
CA GLU A 26 -28.25 -39.69 22.07
C GLU A 26 -27.20 -40.65 22.62
N LYS A 27 -27.51 -41.95 22.54
CA LYS A 27 -26.76 -43.09 23.09
C LYS A 27 -25.25 -42.83 23.18
N ALA A 28 -24.70 -43.06 24.37
CA ALA A 28 -23.28 -42.86 24.68
C ALA A 28 -22.39 -43.24 23.48
N PRO A 29 -21.68 -42.26 22.88
CA PRO A 29 -20.86 -42.51 21.71
C PRO A 29 -19.79 -43.55 22.03
N ASP A 30 -19.32 -44.27 21.01
CA ASP A 30 -18.25 -45.25 21.14
C ASP A 30 -17.09 -44.65 21.94
N ARG A 31 -16.55 -45.40 22.92
CA ARG A 31 -15.45 -44.95 23.80
C ARG A 31 -14.25 -44.41 23.01
N LYS A 32 -14.05 -44.87 21.76
CA LYS A 32 -12.98 -44.39 20.87
C LYS A 32 -13.18 -42.96 20.36
N LEU A 33 -14.40 -42.42 20.41
CA LEU A 33 -14.74 -41.07 19.93
C LEU A 33 -14.68 -40.00 21.02
N ALA A 34 -14.61 -40.38 22.31
CA ALA A 34 -14.63 -39.44 23.43
C ALA A 34 -13.53 -38.35 23.37
N PRO A 35 -12.26 -38.65 23.00
CA PRO A 35 -11.23 -37.62 22.89
C PRO A 35 -11.49 -36.61 21.75
N LEU A 36 -12.06 -37.07 20.63
CA LEU A 36 -12.35 -36.23 19.46
C LEU A 36 -13.56 -35.30 19.71
N LEU A 37 -14.55 -35.79 20.45
CA LEU A 37 -15.70 -34.97 20.86
C LEU A 37 -15.31 -33.88 21.85
N GLU A 38 -14.30 -34.11 22.69
CA GLU A 38 -13.78 -33.10 23.61
C GLU A 38 -13.07 -31.96 22.84
N ILE A 39 -12.25 -32.30 21.84
CA ILE A 39 -11.63 -31.31 20.94
C ILE A 39 -12.71 -30.49 20.20
N ALA A 40 -13.75 -31.15 19.66
CA ALA A 40 -14.86 -30.47 19.00
C ALA A 40 -15.61 -29.51 19.95
N ARG A 41 -15.69 -29.84 21.24
CA ARG A 41 -16.29 -28.98 22.29
C ARG A 41 -15.46 -27.72 22.53
N GLU A 42 -14.14 -27.84 22.55
CA GLU A 42 -13.23 -26.68 22.71
C GLU A 42 -13.29 -25.74 21.50
N LEU A 43 -13.32 -26.29 20.29
CA LEU A 43 -13.38 -25.50 19.04
C LEU A 43 -14.69 -24.71 18.89
N ARG A 44 -15.81 -25.23 19.41
CA ARG A 44 -17.13 -24.56 19.36
C ARG A 44 -17.13 -23.16 19.99
N LEU A 45 -16.28 -22.94 20.99
CA LEU A 45 -16.24 -21.70 21.74
C LEU A 45 -15.27 -20.66 21.15
N LEU A 46 -14.79 -20.86 19.92
CA LEU A 46 -13.97 -19.88 19.21
C LEU A 46 -14.84 -18.79 18.52
N PRO A 47 -14.39 -17.52 18.53
CA PRO A 47 -13.32 -17.01 19.37
C PRO A 47 -13.73 -17.05 20.85
N ARG A 48 -12.76 -17.39 21.72
CA ARG A 48 -12.94 -17.69 23.16
C ARG A 48 -13.79 -16.61 23.86
N GLN A 49 -14.54 -16.99 24.89
CA GLN A 49 -15.38 -16.06 25.65
C GLN A 49 -14.57 -14.87 26.21
N GLU A 50 -13.32 -15.11 26.62
CA GLU A 50 -12.37 -14.07 27.02
C GLU A 50 -12.07 -13.07 25.88
N PHE A 51 -11.84 -13.55 24.66
CA PHE A 51 -11.66 -12.68 23.50
C PHE A 51 -12.91 -11.83 23.24
N ARG A 52 -14.11 -12.42 23.32
CA ARG A 52 -15.38 -11.69 23.16
C ARG A 52 -15.57 -10.64 24.26
N ALA A 53 -15.18 -10.95 25.49
CA ALA A 53 -15.23 -10.02 26.63
C ALA A 53 -14.24 -8.86 26.46
N THR A 54 -13.01 -9.16 26.04
CA THR A 54 -11.97 -8.16 25.73
C THR A 54 -12.41 -7.25 24.59
N LEU A 55 -12.94 -7.81 23.50
CA LEU A 55 -13.46 -7.05 22.37
C LEU A 55 -14.64 -6.16 22.78
N ARG A 56 -15.58 -6.67 23.58
CA ARG A 56 -16.70 -5.90 24.12
C ARG A 56 -16.23 -4.73 24.99
N SER A 57 -15.28 -4.97 25.89
CA SER A 57 -14.68 -3.92 26.75
C SER A 57 -14.00 -2.84 25.90
N HIS A 58 -13.28 -3.23 24.84
CA HIS A 58 -12.66 -2.29 23.91
C HIS A 58 -13.68 -1.45 23.15
N LEU A 59 -14.74 -2.07 22.64
CA LEU A 59 -15.81 -1.38 21.91
C LEU A 59 -16.58 -0.42 22.83
N GLN A 60 -16.90 -0.83 24.06
CA GLN A 60 -17.57 0.02 25.05
C GLN A 60 -16.71 1.22 25.45
N ARG A 61 -15.39 1.05 25.68
CA ARG A 61 -14.48 2.19 25.92
C ARG A 61 -14.47 3.19 24.75
N ARG A 62 -14.52 2.71 23.49
CA ARG A 62 -14.63 3.59 22.32
C ARG A 62 -15.97 4.33 22.28
N THR A 63 -17.07 3.67 22.62
CA THR A 63 -18.40 4.31 22.67
C THR A 63 -18.47 5.38 23.76
N THR A 64 -17.96 5.09 24.97
CA THR A 64 -17.97 6.06 26.08
C THR A 64 -17.00 7.23 25.83
N MET A 65 -15.87 7.02 25.15
CA MET A 65 -15.01 8.12 24.67
C MET A 65 -15.71 8.98 23.61
N ASN A 66 -16.53 8.39 22.74
CA ASN A 66 -17.32 9.13 21.74
C ASN A 66 -18.50 9.90 22.34
N GLU A 67 -19.03 9.49 23.50
CA GLU A 67 -20.15 10.17 24.18
C GLU A 67 -19.69 11.27 25.15
N ALA A 68 -18.51 11.12 25.76
CA ALA A 68 -17.94 12.10 26.69
C ALA A 68 -17.25 13.29 25.98
N VAL A 69 -16.89 13.14 24.71
CA VAL A 69 -16.53 14.25 23.83
C VAL A 69 -17.83 14.70 23.17
N GLY A 70 -18.48 15.72 23.74
CA GLY A 70 -19.56 16.41 23.05
C GLY A 70 -19.09 16.72 21.63
N VAL A 71 -19.84 16.22 20.64
CA VAL A 71 -19.55 16.44 19.23
C VAL A 71 -19.65 17.94 18.97
N SER A 72 -18.54 18.67 19.22
CA SER A 72 -18.13 19.63 18.21
C SER A 72 -18.10 18.79 16.94
N ARG A 73 -18.97 19.18 15.99
CA ARG A 73 -18.91 18.69 14.62
C ARG A 73 -17.43 18.57 14.29
N ALA A 74 -16.92 17.35 14.20
CA ALA A 74 -15.56 17.14 13.71
C ALA A 74 -15.53 17.96 12.43
N GLU A 75 -14.71 19.00 12.41
CA GLU A 75 -14.46 19.74 11.19
C GLU A 75 -14.18 18.66 10.15
N GLU A 76 -14.87 18.72 9.00
CA GLU A 76 -14.47 17.89 7.85
C GLU A 76 -12.94 17.96 7.80
N PRO A 77 -12.22 16.83 7.85
CA PRO A 77 -10.77 16.88 7.92
C PRO A 77 -10.34 17.80 6.78
N ALA A 78 -9.67 18.91 7.13
CA ALA A 78 -9.28 19.91 6.17
C ALA A 78 -8.67 19.17 4.98
N LYS A 79 -9.20 19.40 3.77
CA LYS A 79 -8.68 18.74 2.57
C LYS A 79 -7.28 19.27 2.31
N PHE A 80 -6.30 18.67 2.98
CA PHE A 80 -4.87 19.02 2.94
C PHE A 80 -4.18 18.58 1.63
N ARG A 81 -4.97 18.14 0.64
CA ARG A 81 -4.51 17.71 -0.67
C ARG A 81 -5.31 18.39 -1.76
N ARG A 82 -4.70 18.54 -2.93
CA ARG A 82 -5.40 19.01 -4.13
C ARG A 82 -6.61 18.09 -4.44
N PRO A 83 -7.75 18.64 -4.87
CA PRO A 83 -8.88 17.83 -5.33
C PRO A 83 -8.45 16.83 -6.41
N ASN A 84 -8.95 15.59 -6.32
CA ASN A 84 -8.63 14.50 -7.25
C ASN A 84 -7.12 14.20 -7.37
N PHE A 85 -6.36 14.38 -6.28
CA PHE A 85 -4.96 13.99 -6.18
C PHE A 85 -4.80 12.95 -5.05
N PRO A 86 -3.99 11.89 -5.24
CA PRO A 86 -3.74 10.89 -4.19
C PRO A 86 -2.82 11.46 -3.11
N ASN A 87 -2.82 10.87 -1.91
CA ASN A 87 -1.91 11.32 -0.86
C ASN A 87 -0.45 10.92 -1.09
N ILE A 88 -0.20 9.94 -1.96
CA ILE A 88 1.14 9.56 -2.39
C ILE A 88 1.15 9.48 -3.92
N ALA A 89 2.14 10.10 -4.54
CA ALA A 89 2.42 9.99 -5.97
C ALA A 89 3.92 9.69 -6.17
N PRO A 90 4.31 8.69 -6.98
CA PRO A 90 5.69 8.54 -7.38
C PRO A 90 6.10 9.68 -8.30
N TYR A 91 7.32 10.20 -8.11
CA TYR A 91 7.88 11.28 -8.90
C TYR A 91 9.05 10.77 -9.74
N PHE A 92 8.85 10.66 -11.06
CA PHE A 92 9.87 10.14 -11.96
C PHE A 92 10.74 11.25 -12.53
N LEU A 93 12.05 11.14 -12.33
CA LEU A 93 13.02 11.90 -13.10
C LEU A 93 13.56 11.03 -14.22
N VAL A 94 13.21 11.39 -15.45
CA VAL A 94 13.54 10.64 -16.65
C VAL A 94 14.30 11.52 -17.63
N LYS A 95 15.04 10.89 -18.53
CA LYS A 95 15.53 11.59 -19.72
C LYS A 95 14.40 11.60 -20.74
N ASP A 96 14.02 12.76 -21.26
CA ASP A 96 12.94 12.89 -22.26
C ASP A 96 11.56 12.55 -21.67
N ALA A 97 11.14 13.35 -20.69
CA ALA A 97 9.83 13.25 -20.06
C ALA A 97 8.65 13.26 -21.05
N PRO A 98 8.67 14.02 -22.17
CA PRO A 98 7.63 13.90 -23.19
C PRO A 98 7.44 12.46 -23.71
N LYS A 99 8.52 11.74 -24.01
CA LYS A 99 8.43 10.33 -24.40
C LYS A 99 7.95 9.42 -23.28
N PHE A 100 8.27 9.73 -22.03
CA PHE A 100 7.77 8.96 -20.90
C PHE A 100 6.26 9.15 -20.72
N ILE A 101 5.75 10.38 -20.90
CA ILE A 101 4.30 10.65 -20.94
C ILE A 101 3.64 9.83 -22.05
N ASP A 102 4.20 9.84 -23.27
CA ASP A 102 3.67 9.06 -24.39
C ASP A 102 3.63 7.55 -24.08
N PHE A 103 4.67 7.03 -23.41
CA PHE A 103 4.71 5.64 -22.94
C PHE A 103 3.59 5.35 -21.93
N LEU A 104 3.38 6.20 -20.92
CA LEU A 104 2.34 6.00 -19.91
C LEU A 104 0.94 6.04 -20.53
N VAL A 105 0.70 6.94 -21.49
CA VAL A 105 -0.56 7.01 -22.24
C VAL A 105 -0.77 5.73 -23.05
N ALA A 106 0.22 5.29 -23.82
CA ALA A 106 0.10 4.15 -24.72
C ALA A 106 0.05 2.79 -23.99
N ALA A 107 0.90 2.59 -22.98
CA ALA A 107 1.02 1.34 -22.24
C ALA A 107 -0.11 1.17 -21.23
N PHE A 108 -0.36 2.22 -20.44
CA PHE A 108 -1.16 2.14 -19.22
C PHE A 108 -2.49 2.90 -19.31
N ALA A 109 -2.85 3.39 -20.50
CA ALA A 109 -4.03 4.22 -20.71
C ALA A 109 -4.04 5.46 -19.80
N GLY A 110 -2.85 6.01 -19.55
CA GLY A 110 -2.69 7.23 -18.78
C GLY A 110 -3.36 8.43 -19.45
N THR A 111 -3.83 9.38 -18.64
CA THR A 111 -4.37 10.67 -19.10
C THR A 111 -3.47 11.77 -18.59
N GLU A 112 -2.83 12.49 -19.51
CA GLU A 112 -2.05 13.67 -19.16
C GLU A 112 -2.95 14.75 -18.57
N ARG A 113 -2.54 15.33 -17.43
CA ARG A 113 -3.29 16.35 -16.70
C ARG A 113 -2.63 17.71 -16.76
N ILE A 114 -1.33 17.74 -16.50
CA ILE A 114 -0.53 18.96 -16.36
C ILE A 114 0.77 18.76 -17.11
N ARG A 115 1.20 19.82 -17.82
CA ARG A 115 2.53 19.93 -18.42
C ARG A 115 3.05 21.34 -18.19
N VAL A 116 4.18 21.44 -17.52
CA VAL A 116 4.87 22.70 -17.26
C VAL A 116 6.24 22.65 -17.92
N PRO A 117 6.40 23.26 -19.11
CA PRO A 117 7.69 23.29 -19.79
C PRO A 117 8.63 24.33 -19.15
N ARG A 118 9.93 24.09 -19.27
CA ARG A 118 10.99 25.09 -19.10
C ARG A 118 11.17 25.91 -20.39
N PRO A 119 11.86 27.06 -20.33
CA PRO A 119 12.16 27.86 -21.53
C PRO A 119 12.93 27.12 -22.62
N ASP A 120 13.73 26.11 -22.26
CA ASP A 120 14.50 25.29 -23.19
C ASP A 120 13.69 24.14 -23.82
N GLY A 121 12.40 24.01 -23.47
CA GLY A 121 11.49 22.99 -23.98
C GLY A 121 11.49 21.67 -23.19
N THR A 122 12.40 21.49 -22.22
CA THR A 122 12.34 20.34 -21.29
C THR A 122 11.17 20.49 -20.33
N ILE A 123 10.69 19.40 -19.74
CA ILE A 123 9.56 19.40 -18.82
C ILE A 123 10.04 19.66 -17.39
N MET A 124 9.60 20.78 -16.81
CA MET A 124 9.83 21.07 -15.40
C MET A 124 9.04 20.16 -14.50
N HIS A 125 7.77 19.98 -14.84
CA HIS A 125 6.85 19.13 -14.11
C HIS A 125 5.71 18.70 -15.04
N ALA A 126 5.28 17.46 -14.92
CA ALA A 126 4.09 16.95 -15.56
C ALA A 126 3.39 15.93 -14.67
N GLU A 127 2.10 15.74 -14.93
CA GLU A 127 1.24 14.80 -14.22
C GLU A 127 0.48 13.92 -15.21
N VAL A 128 0.49 12.61 -14.99
CA VAL A 128 -0.32 11.64 -15.73
C VAL A 128 -1.18 10.86 -14.74
N ALA A 129 -2.51 10.91 -14.92
CA ALA A 129 -3.44 10.08 -14.15
C ALA A 129 -3.53 8.67 -14.71
N ILE A 130 -3.55 7.68 -13.82
CA ILE A 130 -3.80 6.27 -14.13
C ILE A 130 -4.71 5.71 -13.04
N GLY A 131 -5.94 5.33 -13.40
CA GLY A 131 -6.95 4.89 -12.43
C GLY A 131 -7.23 5.95 -11.36
N ASN A 132 -7.09 5.58 -10.09
CA ASN A 132 -7.24 6.49 -8.94
C ASN A 132 -5.91 7.12 -8.47
N SER A 133 -4.86 7.06 -9.30
CA SER A 133 -3.51 7.53 -8.98
C SER A 133 -3.02 8.59 -9.96
N VAL A 134 -1.96 9.28 -9.57
CA VAL A 134 -1.21 10.21 -10.42
C VAL A 134 0.26 9.83 -10.35
N ILE A 135 0.92 9.86 -11.50
CA ILE A 135 2.37 9.84 -11.62
C ILE A 135 2.81 11.27 -11.90
N GLU A 136 3.74 11.77 -11.08
CA GLU A 136 4.42 13.03 -11.31
C GLU A 136 5.75 12.75 -12.02
N MET A 137 6.20 13.66 -12.86
CA MET A 137 7.49 13.53 -13.55
C MET A 137 8.11 14.85 -13.95
N GLY A 138 9.40 14.82 -14.22
CA GLY A 138 10.14 15.92 -14.85
C GLY A 138 11.35 15.40 -15.61
N ASP A 139 11.86 16.23 -16.52
CA ASP A 139 13.15 15.96 -17.15
C ASP A 139 14.28 16.08 -16.12
N ALA A 140 15.11 15.04 -16.10
CA ALA A 140 16.33 14.99 -15.32
C ALA A 140 17.37 16.02 -15.80
N ASN A 141 18.22 16.47 -14.88
CA ASN A 141 19.32 17.38 -15.14
C ASN A 141 20.55 17.03 -14.26
N GLU A 142 21.59 17.87 -14.27
CA GLU A 142 22.81 17.63 -13.50
C GLU A 142 22.57 17.59 -11.99
N GLN A 143 21.70 18.46 -11.47
CA GLN A 143 21.35 18.52 -10.06
C GLN A 143 20.43 17.35 -9.66
N TYR A 144 19.53 16.98 -10.55
CA TYR A 144 18.50 15.96 -10.34
C TYR A 144 18.59 14.91 -11.46
N PRO A 145 19.54 13.95 -11.36
CA PRO A 145 19.79 12.98 -12.43
C PRO A 145 18.65 11.98 -12.56
N ALA A 146 18.53 11.37 -13.74
CA ALA A 146 17.52 10.35 -13.97
C ALA A 146 17.80 9.12 -13.11
N ARG A 147 16.75 8.55 -12.51
CA ARG A 147 16.83 7.35 -11.67
C ARG A 147 15.72 6.39 -12.07
N ALA A 148 16.09 5.13 -12.23
CA ALA A 148 15.12 4.06 -12.43
C ALA A 148 14.39 3.79 -11.11
N MET A 149 13.07 3.73 -11.16
CA MET A 149 12.23 3.37 -10.01
C MET A 149 11.47 2.07 -10.29
N THR A 150 11.03 1.41 -9.21
CA THR A 150 10.09 0.29 -9.30
C THR A 150 8.70 0.77 -8.91
N THR A 151 7.68 0.27 -9.59
CA THR A 151 6.29 0.62 -9.32
C THR A 151 5.39 -0.59 -9.51
N HIS A 152 4.49 -0.79 -8.54
CA HIS A 152 3.42 -1.78 -8.63
C HIS A 152 2.19 -1.13 -9.24
N LEU A 153 1.83 -1.59 -10.44
CA LEU A 153 0.70 -1.15 -11.23
C LEU A 153 -0.41 -2.19 -11.16
N TYR A 154 -1.44 -1.91 -10.36
CA TYR A 154 -2.63 -2.76 -10.26
C TYR A 154 -3.66 -2.35 -11.32
N VAL A 155 -4.02 -3.29 -12.20
CA VAL A 155 -4.92 -3.08 -13.33
C VAL A 155 -6.00 -4.16 -13.39
N PRO A 156 -7.16 -3.86 -14.00
CA PRO A 156 -8.22 -4.86 -14.18
C PRO A 156 -7.80 -6.08 -15.01
N ASP A 157 -6.83 -5.91 -15.91
CA ASP A 157 -6.31 -6.98 -16.78
C ASP A 157 -4.79 -6.80 -16.98
N ALA A 158 -4.01 -7.61 -16.27
CA ALA A 158 -2.56 -7.61 -16.30
C ALA A 158 -2.02 -8.07 -17.66
N ASP A 159 -2.60 -9.11 -18.26
CA ASP A 159 -2.17 -9.64 -19.55
C ASP A 159 -2.34 -8.61 -20.67
N ALA A 160 -3.50 -7.96 -20.74
CA ALA A 160 -3.77 -6.93 -21.74
C ALA A 160 -2.87 -5.70 -21.54
N THR A 161 -2.63 -5.30 -20.29
CA THR A 161 -1.77 -4.16 -19.95
C THR A 161 -0.31 -4.46 -20.24
N TYR A 162 0.17 -5.65 -19.89
CA TYR A 162 1.51 -6.13 -20.21
C TYR A 162 1.74 -6.13 -21.72
N ALA A 163 0.80 -6.69 -22.49
CA ALA A 163 0.90 -6.71 -23.94
C ALA A 163 0.92 -5.30 -24.56
N ARG A 164 0.17 -4.33 -23.99
CA ARG A 164 0.26 -2.91 -24.39
C ARG A 164 1.63 -2.32 -24.08
N ALA A 165 2.17 -2.58 -22.88
CA ALA A 165 3.49 -2.10 -22.49
C ALA A 165 4.58 -2.60 -23.46
N LEU A 166 4.55 -3.87 -23.86
CA LEU A 166 5.48 -4.40 -24.86
C LEU A 166 5.35 -3.71 -26.21
N ARG A 167 4.11 -3.46 -26.69
CA ARG A 167 3.87 -2.71 -27.93
C ARG A 167 4.35 -1.26 -27.85
N ALA A 168 4.33 -0.66 -26.65
CA ALA A 168 4.86 0.67 -26.38
C ALA A 168 6.40 0.71 -26.20
N GLY A 169 7.09 -0.44 -26.35
CA GLY A 169 8.54 -0.52 -26.31
C GLY A 169 9.14 -1.03 -25.00
N ALA A 170 8.31 -1.42 -24.02
CA ALA A 170 8.82 -2.09 -22.83
C ALA A 170 9.42 -3.47 -23.17
N THR A 171 10.42 -3.88 -22.39
CA THR A 171 10.98 -5.24 -22.43
C THR A 171 10.28 -6.10 -21.39
N GLY A 172 9.80 -7.27 -21.79
CA GLY A 172 9.23 -8.23 -20.87
C GLY A 172 10.31 -8.93 -20.06
N VAL A 173 10.23 -8.87 -18.72
CA VAL A 173 11.13 -9.61 -17.82
C VAL A 173 10.47 -10.91 -17.41
N TYR A 174 9.22 -10.83 -16.96
CA TYR A 174 8.42 -11.98 -16.58
C TYR A 174 6.97 -11.78 -17.05
N ALA A 175 6.45 -12.70 -17.86
CA ALA A 175 5.07 -12.60 -18.34
C ALA A 175 4.08 -12.82 -17.18
N PRO A 176 2.87 -12.22 -17.23
CA PRO A 176 1.89 -12.42 -16.18
C PRO A 176 1.63 -13.91 -15.90
N THR A 177 1.66 -14.30 -14.63
CA THR A 177 1.43 -15.67 -14.14
C THR A 177 0.45 -15.66 -12.96
N ASP A 178 -0.07 -16.84 -12.62
CA ASP A 178 -0.87 -17.09 -11.41
C ASP A 178 -0.03 -17.73 -10.28
N GLU A 179 1.24 -18.02 -10.55
CA GLU A 179 2.18 -18.68 -9.64
C GLU A 179 2.84 -17.71 -8.65
N HIS A 180 2.54 -16.41 -8.72
CA HIS A 180 3.14 -15.43 -7.82
C HIS A 180 2.64 -15.63 -6.37
N PRO A 181 3.51 -15.54 -5.34
CA PRO A 181 3.13 -15.82 -3.94
C PRO A 181 2.00 -14.96 -3.38
N SER A 182 1.72 -13.78 -3.95
CA SER A 182 0.57 -12.97 -3.55
C SER A 182 -0.78 -13.56 -3.97
N GLY A 183 -0.78 -14.52 -4.91
CA GLY A 183 -1.97 -15.08 -5.54
C GLY A 183 -2.57 -14.20 -6.64
N ASP A 184 -2.02 -13.01 -6.89
CA ASP A 184 -2.44 -12.13 -7.97
C ASP A 184 -1.93 -12.62 -9.33
N ARG A 185 -2.64 -12.23 -10.39
CA ARG A 185 -2.13 -12.36 -11.77
C ARG A 185 -1.04 -11.32 -11.94
N TRP A 186 0.23 -11.70 -11.97
CA TRP A 186 1.34 -10.75 -11.82
C TRP A 186 2.44 -11.00 -12.83
N GLY A 187 2.99 -9.92 -13.42
CA GLY A 187 4.16 -9.97 -14.30
C GLY A 187 5.06 -8.74 -14.14
N GLU A 188 6.24 -8.77 -14.76
CA GLU A 188 7.26 -7.72 -14.69
C GLU A 188 7.69 -7.26 -16.09
N ALA A 189 7.65 -5.96 -16.32
CA ALA A 189 8.18 -5.33 -17.52
C ALA A 189 9.12 -4.17 -17.17
N ARG A 190 10.13 -3.92 -18.01
CA ARG A 190 11.03 -2.76 -17.90
C ARG A 190 10.78 -1.79 -19.05
N ASP A 191 10.59 -0.52 -18.75
CA ASP A 191 10.37 0.50 -19.78
C ASP A 191 11.67 1.00 -20.43
N LEU A 192 11.54 1.92 -21.40
CA LEU A 192 12.64 2.51 -22.16
C LEU A 192 13.56 3.42 -21.31
N PHE A 193 13.13 3.80 -20.12
CA PHE A 193 13.84 4.70 -19.19
C PHE A 193 14.51 3.92 -18.05
N GLY A 194 14.36 2.60 -18.04
CA GLY A 194 14.94 1.69 -17.06
C GLY A 194 14.04 1.39 -15.86
N ASN A 195 12.83 1.97 -15.79
CA ASN A 195 11.93 1.71 -14.67
C ASN A 195 11.34 0.32 -14.75
N THR A 196 11.11 -0.29 -13.59
CA THR A 196 10.52 -1.62 -13.45
C THR A 196 9.04 -1.49 -13.07
N TRP A 197 8.19 -2.21 -13.80
CA TRP A 197 6.75 -2.22 -13.61
C TRP A 197 6.28 -3.62 -13.24
N TYR A 198 5.80 -3.77 -12.01
CA TYR A 198 5.06 -4.94 -11.57
C TYR A 198 3.60 -4.75 -11.98
N ILE A 199 3.15 -5.46 -12.99
CA ILE A 199 1.81 -5.30 -13.57
C ILE A 199 0.94 -6.43 -13.04
N ALA A 200 -0.07 -6.09 -12.24
CA ALA A 200 -0.85 -7.06 -11.51
C ALA A 200 -2.37 -6.87 -11.65
N THR A 201 -3.12 -7.96 -11.72
CA THR A 201 -4.56 -7.98 -11.48
C THR A 201 -4.80 -8.69 -10.18
N ARG A 202 -5.42 -7.96 -9.25
CA ARG A 202 -5.71 -8.49 -7.93
C ARG A 202 -6.72 -9.63 -8.02
N ARG A 203 -6.36 -10.79 -7.48
CA ARG A 203 -7.23 -11.99 -7.42
C ARG A 203 -7.71 -12.31 -6.02
N SER A 204 -7.18 -11.60 -5.02
CA SER A 204 -7.64 -11.71 -3.63
C SER A 204 -9.16 -11.54 -3.54
N GLN A 205 -9.82 -12.43 -2.79
CA GLN A 205 -11.27 -12.35 -2.49
C GLN A 205 -11.61 -11.26 -1.47
N VAL A 206 -10.61 -10.67 -0.81
CA VAL A 206 -10.81 -9.52 0.08
C VAL A 206 -10.82 -8.27 -0.79
N SER A 207 -11.76 -7.33 -0.60
CA SER A 207 -11.72 -6.04 -1.32
C SER A 207 -10.40 -5.30 -1.06
N ALA A 208 -10.00 -4.41 -1.97
CA ALA A 208 -8.82 -3.60 -1.73
C ALA A 208 -9.08 -2.72 -0.50
N PRO A 209 -8.09 -2.52 0.39
CA PRO A 209 -8.23 -1.57 1.48
C PRO A 209 -8.62 -0.18 0.95
N GLU A 210 -9.32 0.59 1.76
CA GLU A 210 -9.52 2.01 1.49
C GLU A 210 -8.14 2.70 1.37
N GLY A 211 -7.96 3.54 0.34
CA GLY A 211 -6.67 4.19 0.07
C GLY A 211 -5.71 3.42 -0.84
N PHE A 212 -6.08 2.20 -1.27
CA PHE A 212 -5.27 1.42 -2.20
C PHE A 212 -5.18 2.11 -3.58
N LEU A 213 -3.95 2.34 -4.03
CA LEU A 213 -3.66 3.06 -5.26
C LEU A 213 -3.46 2.11 -6.44
N THR A 214 -3.93 2.52 -7.62
CA THR A 214 -3.66 1.88 -8.92
C THR A 214 -2.15 1.84 -9.18
N VAL A 215 -1.46 2.93 -8.84
CA VAL A 215 -0.01 3.07 -8.93
C VAL A 215 0.56 3.17 -7.52
N GLN A 216 1.26 2.12 -7.07
CA GLN A 216 1.93 2.10 -5.78
C GLN A 216 3.45 2.22 -5.98
N PRO A 217 4.11 3.23 -5.36
CA PRO A 217 5.56 3.23 -5.28
C PRO A 217 6.05 1.95 -4.60
N TYR A 218 7.09 1.33 -5.15
CA TYR A 218 7.66 0.11 -4.62
C TYR A 218 9.15 0.35 -4.36
N LEU A 219 9.53 0.35 -3.08
CA LEU A 219 10.88 0.70 -2.64
C LEU A 219 11.66 -0.57 -2.33
N HIS A 220 12.67 -0.86 -3.16
CA HIS A 220 13.71 -1.81 -2.80
C HIS A 220 14.76 -1.08 -1.97
N VAL A 221 14.84 -1.38 -0.67
CA VAL A 221 15.80 -0.71 0.22
C VAL A 221 16.79 -1.69 0.83
N ARG A 222 17.95 -1.16 1.21
CA ARG A 222 18.80 -1.83 2.18
C ARG A 222 18.24 -1.51 3.56
N GLU A 223 18.21 -2.50 4.44
CA GLU A 223 17.81 -2.37 5.83
C GLU A 223 16.35 -1.90 5.98
N ALA A 224 15.41 -2.60 5.32
CA ALA A 224 13.98 -2.29 5.40
C ALA A 224 13.45 -2.30 6.85
N HIS A 225 14.06 -3.12 7.71
CA HIS A 225 13.80 -3.15 9.15
C HIS A 225 14.12 -1.83 9.88
N GLU A 226 14.90 -0.94 9.26
CA GLU A 226 15.20 0.39 9.76
C GLU A 226 14.42 1.49 9.04
N LEU A 227 14.09 1.32 7.75
CA LEU A 227 13.23 2.27 7.03
C LEU A 227 11.84 2.34 7.68
N ILE A 228 11.25 1.18 7.99
CA ILE A 228 9.91 1.10 8.57
C ILE A 228 9.76 1.95 9.85
N PRO A 229 10.58 1.75 10.91
CA PRO A 229 10.46 2.57 12.11
C PRO A 229 10.79 4.04 11.86
N PHE A 230 11.66 4.36 10.89
CA PHE A 230 11.92 5.74 10.48
C PHE A 230 10.65 6.39 9.91
N VAL A 231 9.97 5.78 8.94
CA VAL A 231 8.77 6.38 8.33
C VAL A 231 7.59 6.42 9.30
N GLU A 232 7.50 5.47 10.23
CA GLU A 232 6.54 5.50 11.34
C GLU A 232 6.78 6.71 12.25
N ALA A 233 8.03 6.97 12.65
CA ALA A 233 8.38 8.11 13.51
C ALA A 233 8.30 9.48 12.78
N ALA A 234 8.81 9.55 11.55
CA ALA A 234 8.88 10.77 10.76
C ALA A 234 7.50 11.19 10.24
N PHE A 235 6.84 10.28 9.55
CA PHE A 235 5.64 10.59 8.76
C PHE A 235 4.34 10.17 9.44
N GLY A 236 4.41 9.54 10.62
CA GLY A 236 3.24 8.93 11.25
C GLY A 236 2.71 7.76 10.44
N ALA A 237 3.59 7.08 9.71
CA ALA A 237 3.22 5.95 8.88
C ALA A 237 2.69 4.79 9.73
N ARG A 238 1.95 3.89 9.08
CA ARG A 238 1.47 2.65 9.71
C ARG A 238 1.76 1.47 8.81
N THR A 239 2.45 0.47 9.33
CA THR A 239 2.63 -0.81 8.63
C THR A 239 1.31 -1.58 8.64
N THR A 240 0.72 -1.82 7.47
CA THR A 240 -0.58 -2.52 7.29
C THR A 240 -0.43 -3.96 6.80
N GLY A 241 0.71 -4.28 6.19
CA GLY A 241 1.11 -5.63 5.84
C GLY A 241 2.61 -5.79 6.06
N LEU A 242 3.04 -6.94 6.60
CA LEU A 242 4.44 -7.25 6.81
C LEU A 242 4.67 -8.74 6.67
N HIS A 243 5.43 -9.13 5.66
CA HIS A 243 5.89 -10.49 5.42
C HIS A 243 7.41 -10.53 5.49
N LYS A 244 7.92 -11.40 6.36
CA LYS A 244 9.36 -11.62 6.56
C LYS A 244 9.70 -13.06 6.19
N SER A 245 10.87 -13.26 5.60
CA SER A 245 11.45 -14.59 5.47
C SER A 245 11.92 -15.13 6.84
N PRO A 246 12.19 -16.44 6.96
CA PRO A 246 12.62 -17.04 8.23
C PRO A 246 13.90 -16.45 8.83
N ASP A 247 14.78 -15.91 8.00
CA ASP A 247 16.00 -15.17 8.37
C ASP A 247 15.74 -13.71 8.80
N GLY A 248 14.49 -13.25 8.75
CA GLY A 248 14.05 -11.96 9.25
C GLY A 248 14.03 -10.83 8.23
N LEU A 249 14.47 -11.06 6.98
CA LEU A 249 14.43 -10.05 5.93
C LEU A 249 12.99 -9.70 5.55
N VAL A 250 12.72 -8.42 5.31
CA VAL A 250 11.42 -7.96 4.84
C VAL A 250 11.28 -8.37 3.38
N ARG A 251 10.40 -9.32 3.09
CA ARG A 251 10.14 -9.76 1.71
C ARG A 251 9.02 -8.96 1.05
N HIS A 252 8.15 -8.36 1.87
CA HIS A 252 7.17 -7.39 1.44
C HIS A 252 6.57 -6.69 2.67
N ALA A 253 6.42 -5.38 2.61
CA ALA A 253 5.66 -4.59 3.56
C ALA A 253 4.76 -3.60 2.81
N THR A 254 3.54 -3.42 3.30
CA THR A 254 2.64 -2.35 2.85
C THR A 254 2.60 -1.31 3.94
N ILE A 255 2.98 -0.08 3.60
CA ILE A 255 3.09 1.04 4.54
C ILE A 255 2.10 2.12 4.10
N GLU A 256 1.31 2.62 5.06
CA GLU A 256 0.34 3.67 4.83
C GLU A 256 0.83 4.99 5.41
N ILE A 257 0.78 6.08 4.63
CA ILE A 257 0.95 7.45 5.10
C ILE A 257 -0.29 8.24 4.67
N ALA A 258 -0.93 8.90 5.64
CA ALA A 258 -2.10 9.74 5.39
C ALA A 258 -3.21 9.05 4.56
N GLY A 259 -3.41 7.73 4.67
CA GLY A 259 -4.45 7.01 3.92
C GLY A 259 -4.09 6.64 2.48
N ALA A 260 -2.82 6.74 2.06
CA ALA A 260 -2.32 6.15 0.82
C ALA A 260 -1.17 5.18 1.13
N THR A 261 -1.00 4.15 0.29
CA THR A 261 -0.03 3.08 0.52
C THR A 261 1.14 3.12 -0.47
N PHE A 262 2.29 2.68 0.02
CA PHE A 262 3.44 2.28 -0.79
C PHE A 262 3.96 0.93 -0.28
N GLU A 263 4.73 0.25 -1.12
CA GLU A 263 5.27 -1.08 -0.83
C GLU A 263 6.79 -1.01 -0.64
N VAL A 264 7.31 -1.89 0.22
CA VAL A 264 8.74 -1.96 0.56
C VAL A 264 9.17 -3.42 0.61
N ASP A 265 10.35 -3.71 0.09
CA ASP A 265 11.08 -4.93 0.44
C ASP A 265 12.57 -4.67 0.67
N GLU A 266 13.23 -5.72 1.15
CA GLU A 266 14.68 -5.77 1.27
C GLU A 266 15.30 -6.12 -0.09
N ALA A 267 16.23 -5.28 -0.55
CA ALA A 267 17.04 -5.55 -1.73
C ALA A 267 18.02 -6.71 -1.46
N ASP A 268 17.73 -7.88 -2.04
CA ASP A 268 18.49 -9.12 -1.90
C ASP A 268 18.37 -9.96 -3.19
N GLY A 269 19.18 -11.01 -3.33
CA GLY A 269 18.99 -12.03 -4.38
C GLY A 269 19.10 -11.51 -5.82
N GLY A 270 19.86 -10.44 -6.04
CA GLY A 270 20.01 -9.79 -7.36
C GLY A 270 19.12 -8.57 -7.56
N VAL A 271 18.19 -8.28 -6.64
CA VAL A 271 17.46 -7.00 -6.60
C VAL A 271 18.39 -5.93 -6.04
N THR A 272 18.52 -4.81 -6.76
CA THR A 272 19.36 -3.69 -6.34
C THR A 272 18.50 -2.66 -5.64
N ALA A 273 18.97 -2.16 -4.49
CA ALA A 273 18.30 -1.05 -3.82
C ALA A 273 18.28 0.19 -4.72
N THR A 274 17.14 0.87 -4.78
CA THR A 274 16.94 2.06 -5.63
C THR A 274 16.44 3.23 -4.80
N GLU A 275 16.95 4.41 -5.12
CA GLU A 275 16.43 5.67 -4.59
C GLU A 275 15.06 5.92 -5.19
N SER A 276 14.05 6.20 -4.36
CA SER A 276 12.70 6.49 -4.82
C SER A 276 12.26 7.89 -4.41
N TYR A 277 11.54 8.56 -5.30
CA TYR A 277 11.14 9.96 -5.13
C TYR A 277 9.62 9.98 -5.00
N LEU A 278 9.12 10.50 -3.89
CA LEU A 278 7.70 10.44 -3.55
C LEU A 278 7.20 11.83 -3.17
N HIS A 279 6.11 12.23 -3.79
CA HIS A 279 5.29 13.34 -3.31
C HIS A 279 4.25 12.80 -2.35
N VAL A 280 4.23 13.36 -1.13
CA VAL A 280 3.39 12.91 -0.03
C VAL A 280 2.61 14.10 0.53
N TYR A 281 1.30 14.08 0.34
CA TYR A 281 0.42 15.00 1.03
C TYR A 281 0.27 14.57 2.50
N VAL A 282 0.48 15.53 3.40
CA VAL A 282 0.37 15.37 4.84
C VAL A 282 -0.48 16.49 5.44
N PRO A 283 -1.17 16.25 6.57
CA PRO A 283 -2.01 17.27 7.20
C PRO A 283 -1.25 18.53 7.63
N ASP A 284 0.02 18.39 8.01
CA ASP A 284 0.89 19.49 8.45
C ASP A 284 2.33 19.24 8.02
N THR A 285 2.74 19.93 6.94
CA THR A 285 4.08 19.80 6.35
C THR A 285 5.19 20.24 7.30
N ASP A 286 4.98 21.29 8.08
CA ASP A 286 5.99 21.84 8.98
C ASP A 286 6.27 20.87 10.12
N ALA A 287 5.21 20.33 10.74
CA ALA A 287 5.32 19.34 11.79
C ALA A 287 5.96 18.04 11.30
N VAL A 288 5.57 17.58 10.10
CA VAL A 288 6.13 16.35 9.51
C VAL A 288 7.60 16.53 9.16
N TYR A 289 7.98 17.67 8.55
CA TYR A 289 9.36 18.01 8.26
C TYR A 289 10.22 18.00 9.54
N ALA A 290 9.74 18.67 10.60
CA ALA A 290 10.46 18.74 11.87
C ALA A 290 10.67 17.34 12.49
N ARG A 291 9.64 16.48 12.46
CA ARG A 291 9.76 15.09 12.93
C ARG A 291 10.73 14.27 12.07
N ALA A 292 10.69 14.43 10.75
CA ALA A 292 11.58 13.72 9.85
C ALA A 292 13.05 14.08 10.12
N VAL A 293 13.37 15.37 10.27
CA VAL A 293 14.72 15.82 10.62
C VAL A 293 15.14 15.31 12.00
N ALA A 294 14.25 15.35 13.00
CA ALA A 294 14.52 14.79 14.33
C ALA A 294 14.74 13.26 14.31
N ALA A 295 14.11 12.55 13.37
CA ALA A 295 14.28 11.13 13.13
C ALA A 295 15.53 10.78 12.27
N GLY A 296 16.33 11.79 11.89
CA GLY A 296 17.60 11.59 11.17
C GLY A 296 17.56 11.83 9.66
N ALA A 297 16.45 12.37 9.12
CA ALA A 297 16.41 12.81 7.73
C ALA A 297 17.26 14.08 7.51
N THR A 298 17.80 14.23 6.31
CA THR A 298 18.42 15.50 5.89
C THR A 298 17.35 16.45 5.38
N GLY A 299 17.27 17.65 5.95
CA GLY A 299 16.41 18.72 5.44
C GLY A 299 16.97 19.31 4.15
N VAL A 300 16.36 18.99 3.00
CA VAL A 300 16.80 19.47 1.68
C VAL A 300 16.24 20.86 1.40
N ASN A 301 14.91 21.02 1.54
CA ASN A 301 14.24 22.30 1.46
C ASN A 301 13.40 22.49 2.73
N PRO A 302 13.67 23.51 3.56
CA PRO A 302 12.83 23.81 4.71
C PRO A 302 11.43 24.23 4.27
N PRO A 303 10.41 24.09 5.14
CA PRO A 303 9.03 24.41 4.80
C PRO A 303 8.85 25.84 4.23
N TYR A 304 8.28 25.94 3.04
CA TYR A 304 7.98 27.19 2.33
C TYR A 304 6.57 27.14 1.71
N THR A 305 5.99 28.29 1.42
CA THR A 305 4.70 28.35 0.70
C THR A 305 4.97 28.48 -0.79
N ALA A 306 4.61 27.45 -1.53
CA ALA A 306 4.81 27.38 -2.97
C ALA A 306 3.83 28.29 -3.72
N PRO A 307 4.17 28.76 -4.94
CA PRO A 307 3.29 29.61 -5.75
C PRO A 307 1.99 28.90 -6.16
N TYR A 308 1.95 27.57 -6.13
CA TYR A 308 0.77 26.73 -6.39
C TYR A 308 0.01 26.33 -5.11
N ARG A 309 0.18 27.11 -4.03
CA ARG A 309 -0.58 27.01 -2.77
C ARG A 309 -0.37 25.73 -1.95
N ASP A 310 0.68 24.97 -2.22
CA ASP A 310 1.15 23.98 -1.25
C ASP A 310 2.05 24.65 -0.22
N ARG A 311 1.83 24.36 1.06
CA ARG A 311 2.91 24.43 2.05
C ARG A 311 3.79 23.22 1.78
N ALA A 312 4.99 23.45 1.26
CA ALA A 312 5.88 22.41 0.74
C ALA A 312 7.18 22.33 1.52
N ALA A 313 7.74 21.14 1.65
CA ALA A 313 9.08 20.90 2.19
C ALA A 313 9.71 19.68 1.51
N THR A 314 11.01 19.49 1.68
CA THR A 314 11.69 18.32 1.13
C THR A 314 12.71 17.77 2.11
N VAL A 315 12.66 16.47 2.34
CA VAL A 315 13.67 15.73 3.11
C VAL A 315 14.21 14.57 2.31
N SER A 316 15.47 14.20 2.53
CA SER A 316 16.01 12.92 2.11
C SER A 316 16.24 12.03 3.32
N ASP A 317 15.96 10.73 3.17
CA ASP A 317 16.29 9.74 4.19
C ASP A 317 17.69 9.14 3.95
N ARG A 318 18.17 8.35 4.91
CA ARG A 318 19.48 7.68 4.83
C ARG A 318 19.55 6.54 3.81
N PHE A 319 18.41 6.11 3.29
CA PHE A 319 18.29 5.07 2.27
C PHE A 319 18.35 5.66 0.85
N GLY A 320 18.43 7.00 0.76
CA GLY A 320 18.54 7.75 -0.49
C GLY A 320 17.20 8.15 -1.09
N ASN A 321 16.08 7.89 -0.42
CA ASN A 321 14.78 8.33 -0.92
C ASN A 321 14.57 9.82 -0.68
N MET A 322 13.87 10.45 -1.62
CA MET A 322 13.48 11.85 -1.57
C MET A 322 11.98 11.96 -1.30
N TRP A 323 11.63 12.70 -0.26
CA TRP A 323 10.25 12.89 0.18
C TRP A 323 9.87 14.37 -0.01
N PHE A 324 9.05 14.65 -1.02
CA PHE A 324 8.42 15.95 -1.22
C PHE A 324 7.15 15.99 -0.37
N LEU A 325 7.18 16.76 0.71
CA LEU A 325 6.07 16.89 1.64
C LEU A 325 5.22 18.08 1.22
N ALA A 326 3.90 17.92 1.23
CA ALA A 326 2.98 19.01 0.92
C ALA A 326 1.72 19.01 1.79
N THR A 327 1.21 20.20 2.06
CA THR A 327 -0.13 20.45 2.59
C THR A 327 -0.78 21.49 1.69
N TYR A 328 -1.81 21.11 0.97
CA TYR A 328 -2.56 22.02 0.11
C TYR A 328 -3.34 23.02 0.97
N LEU A 329 -3.13 24.32 0.72
CA LEU A 329 -3.71 25.40 1.51
C LEU A 329 -5.11 25.83 1.04
N GLY A 330 -5.65 25.19 -0.01
CA GLY A 330 -6.97 25.49 -0.55
C GLY A 330 -7.01 26.63 -1.58
N GLU A 331 -8.18 26.82 -2.16
CA GLU A 331 -8.52 28.03 -2.93
C GLU A 331 -9.17 29.04 -1.97
N ASP A 332 -8.93 30.34 -2.18
CA ASP A 332 -9.73 31.35 -1.48
C ASP A 332 -11.19 31.19 -1.93
N VAL A 333 -12.10 31.05 -0.97
CA VAL A 333 -13.54 31.16 -1.27
C VAL A 333 -13.78 32.61 -1.67
N THR A 334 -13.82 32.87 -2.97
CA THR A 334 -14.18 34.19 -3.53
C THR A 334 -15.68 34.34 -3.66
#